data_AF-A0A1B6VFU6-F1
#
_entry.id   AF-A0A1B6VFU6-F1
#
_cell.length_a   1.000
_cell.length_b   1.000
_cell.length_c   1.000
_cell.angle_alpha   90.00
_cell.angle_beta   90.00
_cell.angle_gamma   90.00
#
_symmetry.space_group_name_H-M   'P 1'
#
loop_
_entity.id
_entity.type
_entity.pdbx_description
1 polymer ?
#
loop_
_entity_poly.entity_id
_entity_poly.type
_entity_poly.pdbx_seq_one_letter_code
_entity_poly.pdbx_strand_id
1 'polypeptide(L)'
;MRWTDTQESTTCRRCNAHWEDGDPALTIACTGCGAPADEPCRRSSGGNERVCACRDEAAVQMGLLTRCEGLTWDGRHEKPLLLREHPIAHALMCRSVRTGAPVSRWTS
;
A
#
# COMPACT_ATOMS: atom_id res chain seq x y z
N MET A 1 9.23 9.19 -11.67
CA MET A 1 8.26 8.26 -11.06
C MET A 1 8.91 7.69 -9.81
N ARG A 2 8.14 7.29 -8.80
CA ARG A 2 8.68 6.76 -7.54
C ARG A 2 8.59 5.23 -7.50
N TRP A 3 9.44 4.60 -6.71
CA TRP A 3 9.52 3.15 -6.50
C TRP A 3 9.02 2.78 -5.10
N THR A 4 8.46 1.59 -4.95
CA THR A 4 8.08 1.03 -3.65
C THR A 4 8.43 -0.44 -3.62
N ASP A 5 8.68 -0.96 -2.43
CA ASP A 5 8.69 -2.40 -2.17
C ASP A 5 7.30 -2.75 -1.62
N THR A 6 6.57 -3.62 -2.31
CA THR A 6 5.21 -4.02 -1.91
C THR A 6 5.20 -5.06 -0.79
N GLN A 7 6.34 -5.67 -0.50
CA GLN A 7 6.52 -6.68 0.55
C GLN A 7 7.41 -6.17 1.69
N GLU A 8 7.79 -4.89 1.67
CA GLU A 8 8.50 -4.29 2.80
C GLU A 8 7.57 -4.21 4.01
N SER A 9 8.09 -4.64 5.16
CA SER A 9 7.36 -4.64 6.42
C SER A 9 6.69 -3.30 6.68
N THR A 10 5.44 -3.33 7.12
CA THR A 10 4.66 -2.12 7.37
C THR A 10 3.96 -2.18 8.70
N THR A 11 3.77 -1.01 9.30
CA THR A 11 3.09 -0.86 10.58
C THR A 11 1.96 0.14 10.40
N CYS A 12 0.76 -0.23 10.86
CA CYS A 12 -0.35 0.71 10.94
C CYS A 12 -0.01 1.82 11.92
N ARG A 13 -0.01 3.07 11.46
CA ARG A 13 0.29 4.25 12.28
C ARG A 13 -0.76 4.56 13.36
N ARG A 14 -1.84 3.78 13.42
CA ARG A 14 -3.02 4.04 14.28
C ARG A 14 -3.17 3.00 15.37
N CYS A 15 -3.29 1.73 15.01
CA CYS A 15 -3.40 0.63 15.97
C CYS A 15 -2.06 -0.08 16.25
N ASN A 16 -0.97 0.32 15.60
CA ASN A 16 0.36 -0.31 15.70
C ASN A 16 0.42 -1.79 15.29
N ALA A 17 -0.60 -2.30 14.60
CA ALA A 17 -0.52 -3.61 13.95
C ALA A 17 0.67 -3.64 12.97
N HIS A 18 1.48 -4.68 13.06
CA HIS A 18 2.68 -4.86 12.26
C HIS A 18 2.54 -6.05 11.33
N TRP A 19 3.00 -5.91 10.10
CA TRP A 19 3.04 -6.97 9.09
C TRP A 19 4.44 -7.04 8.50
N GLU A 20 5.11 -8.18 8.71
CA GLU A 20 6.51 -8.39 8.27
C GLU A 20 6.61 -8.52 6.76
N ASP A 21 5.65 -9.21 6.13
CA ASP A 21 5.61 -9.48 4.68
C ASP A 21 4.92 -8.38 3.85
N GLY A 22 4.84 -7.16 4.41
CA GLY A 22 4.15 -6.03 3.80
C GLY A 22 2.63 -6.03 4.00
N ASP A 23 1.94 -5.14 3.28
CA ASP A 23 0.50 -4.94 3.48
C ASP A 23 -0.30 -6.14 2.94
N PRO A 24 -1.04 -6.89 3.80
CA PRO A 24 -1.83 -8.05 3.36
C PRO A 24 -2.86 -7.72 2.27
N ALA A 25 -3.36 -6.47 2.20
CA ALA A 25 -4.31 -6.05 1.18
C ALA A 25 -3.71 -6.04 -0.24
N LEU A 26 -2.38 -5.98 -0.37
CA LEU A 26 -1.72 -6.03 -1.68
C LEU A 26 -1.78 -7.42 -2.31
N THR A 27 -1.96 -8.49 -1.54
CA THR A 27 -2.09 -9.86 -2.06
C THR A 27 -3.37 -10.09 -2.88
N ILE A 28 -4.35 -9.18 -2.79
CA ILE A 28 -5.63 -9.24 -3.51
C ILE A 28 -5.62 -8.23 -4.66
N ALA A 29 -6.18 -8.55 -5.82
CA ALA A 29 -6.36 -7.54 -6.88
C ALA A 29 -7.36 -6.43 -6.47
N CYS A 30 -7.05 -5.17 -6.79
CA CYS A 30 -7.88 -4.03 -6.42
C CYS A 30 -9.03 -3.83 -7.44
N THR A 31 -10.26 -4.15 -7.07
CA THR A 31 -11.45 -3.93 -7.92
C THR A 31 -11.73 -2.46 -8.24
N GLY A 32 -11.37 -1.53 -7.34
CA GLY A 32 -11.64 -0.10 -7.53
C GLY A 32 -10.72 0.62 -8.51
N CYS A 33 -9.46 0.18 -8.66
CA CYS A 33 -8.51 0.82 -9.59
C CYS A 33 -7.91 -0.14 -10.63
N GLY A 34 -8.28 -1.42 -10.60
CA GLY A 34 -7.79 -2.45 -11.50
C GLY A 34 -6.33 -2.86 -11.29
N ALA A 35 -5.68 -2.43 -10.20
CA ALA A 35 -4.31 -2.87 -9.89
C ALA A 35 -4.29 -4.38 -9.58
N PRO A 36 -3.38 -5.17 -10.18
CA PRO A 36 -3.28 -6.60 -9.88
C PRO A 36 -2.77 -6.84 -8.45
N ALA A 37 -2.83 -8.09 -8.01
CA ALA A 37 -2.16 -8.52 -6.79
C ALA A 37 -0.66 -8.18 -6.84
N ASP A 38 -0.08 -7.92 -5.68
CA ASP A 38 1.33 -7.55 -5.46
C ASP A 38 1.76 -6.20 -6.07
N GLU A 39 0.86 -5.49 -6.74
CA GLU A 39 1.07 -4.14 -7.24
C GLU A 39 0.37 -3.07 -6.40
N PRO A 40 0.99 -1.88 -6.24
CA PRO A 40 0.37 -0.77 -5.55
C PRO A 40 -0.88 -0.27 -6.26
N CYS A 41 -1.82 0.30 -5.50
CA CYS A 41 -3.00 0.92 -6.09
C CYS A 41 -2.63 2.06 -7.03
N ARG A 42 -3.33 2.15 -8.16
CA ARG A 42 -3.09 3.14 -9.22
C ARG A 42 -4.12 4.26 -9.14
N ARG A 43 -3.69 5.49 -8.88
CA ARG A 43 -4.53 6.69 -8.89
C ARG A 43 -3.96 7.72 -9.85
N SER A 44 -4.84 8.36 -10.62
CA SER A 44 -4.47 9.39 -11.61
C SER A 44 -3.95 10.69 -10.97
N SER A 45 -4.39 11.01 -9.75
CA SER A 45 -4.08 12.29 -9.07
C SER A 45 -3.08 12.17 -7.92
N GLY A 46 -2.35 11.05 -7.81
CA GLY A 46 -1.48 10.75 -6.67
C GLY A 46 -2.21 10.01 -5.52
N GLY A 47 -1.50 9.78 -4.41
CA GLY A 47 -2.00 8.95 -3.30
C GLY A 47 -1.77 7.44 -3.51
N ASN A 48 -0.80 7.07 -4.35
CA ASN A 48 -0.45 5.67 -4.65
C ASN A 48 0.24 4.98 -3.47
N GLU A 49 0.69 5.75 -2.48
CA GLU A 49 1.16 5.24 -1.20
C GLU A 49 0.02 4.64 -0.36
N ARG A 50 -1.25 4.95 -0.65
CA ARG A 50 -2.40 4.42 0.09
C ARG A 50 -3.18 3.38 -0.72
N VAL A 51 -3.49 2.28 -0.06
CA VAL A 51 -4.41 1.27 -0.60
C VAL A 51 -5.83 1.85 -0.74
N CYS A 52 -6.52 1.46 -1.82
CA CYS A 52 -7.90 1.83 -2.07
C CYS A 52 -8.83 1.25 -0.99
N ALA A 53 -9.86 1.99 -0.61
CA ALA A 53 -10.81 1.56 0.42
C ALA A 53 -11.45 0.21 0.10
N CYS A 54 -11.84 -0.01 -1.15
CA CYS A 54 -12.41 -1.28 -1.59
C CYS A 54 -11.45 -2.48 -1.47
N ARG A 55 -10.13 -2.24 -1.60
CA ARG A 55 -9.13 -3.31 -1.48
C ARG A 55 -8.88 -3.65 -0.01
N ASP A 56 -8.82 -2.64 0.86
CA ASP A 56 -8.81 -2.85 2.31
C ASP A 56 -10.06 -3.60 2.78
N GLU A 57 -11.24 -3.20 2.29
CA GLU A 57 -12.50 -3.84 2.65
C GLU A 57 -12.55 -5.30 2.17
N ALA A 58 -12.10 -5.59 0.95
CA ALA A 58 -11.98 -6.96 0.45
C ALA A 58 -11.02 -7.79 1.32
N ALA A 59 -9.88 -7.23 1.72
CA ALA A 59 -8.94 -7.90 2.61
C ALA A 59 -9.54 -8.21 3.98
N VAL A 60 -10.39 -7.32 4.51
CA VAL A 60 -11.16 -7.58 5.73
C VAL A 60 -12.19 -8.69 5.52
N GLN A 61 -12.94 -8.66 4.42
CA GLN A 61 -13.95 -9.68 4.10
C GLN A 61 -13.32 -11.07 3.89
N MET A 62 -12.10 -11.13 3.38
CA MET A 62 -11.34 -12.38 3.19
C MET A 62 -10.59 -12.84 4.45
N GLY A 63 -10.68 -12.09 5.56
CA GLY A 63 -10.01 -12.43 6.81
C GLY A 63 -8.50 -12.21 6.82
N LEU A 64 -7.93 -11.54 5.81
CA LEU A 64 -6.52 -11.17 5.76
C LEU A 64 -6.21 -9.97 6.67
N LEU A 65 -7.22 -9.16 6.97
CA LEU A 65 -7.14 -8.03 7.88
C LEU A 65 -8.29 -8.05 8.87
N THR A 66 -7.99 -7.68 10.11
CA THR A 66 -9.02 -7.23 11.04
C THR A 66 -9.31 -5.74 10.81
N ARG A 67 -10.49 -5.27 11.26
CA ARG A 67 -10.75 -3.82 11.27
C ARG A 67 -9.79 -3.11 12.22
N CYS A 68 -9.37 -1.91 11.84
CA CYS A 68 -8.49 -1.09 12.65
C CYS A 68 -9.24 -0.53 13.87
N GLU A 69 -8.90 -1.01 15.06
CA GLU A 69 -9.49 -0.52 16.32
C GLU A 69 -9.02 0.89 16.69
N GLY A 70 -7.89 1.34 16.13
CA GLY A 70 -7.36 2.71 16.31
C GLY A 70 -8.12 3.79 15.52
N LEU A 71 -9.06 3.41 14.66
CA LEU A 71 -9.87 4.32 13.83
C LEU A 71 -11.34 3.90 13.90
N THR A 72 -12.13 4.59 14.73
CA THR A 72 -13.49 4.16 15.04
C THR A 72 -14.53 4.55 13.99
N TRP A 73 -14.22 5.47 13.07
CA TRP A 73 -15.20 6.02 12.11
C TRP A 73 -15.26 5.28 10.76
N ASP A 74 -14.14 4.74 10.26
CA ASP A 74 -14.10 3.90 9.04
C ASP A 74 -13.45 2.52 9.25
N GLY A 75 -12.82 2.28 10.41
CA GLY A 75 -12.18 1.01 10.72
C GLY A 75 -10.98 0.68 9.83
N ARG A 76 -10.38 1.68 9.14
CA ARG A 76 -9.30 1.46 8.17
C ARG A 76 -7.91 1.61 8.78
N HIS A 77 -6.97 0.82 8.29
CA HIS A 77 -5.56 0.93 8.69
C HIS A 77 -4.87 2.06 7.93
N GLU A 78 -4.04 2.85 8.63
CA GLU A 78 -3.15 3.83 8.00
C GLU A 78 -1.74 3.25 7.84
N LYS A 79 -1.49 2.65 6.68
CA LYS A 79 -0.28 1.87 6.35
C LYS A 79 0.29 2.32 4.99
N PRO A 80 0.82 3.55 4.89
CA PRO A 80 1.29 4.08 3.61
C PRO A 80 2.55 3.35 3.14
N LEU A 81 2.60 3.00 1.86
CA LEU A 81 3.79 2.46 1.21
C LEU A 81 4.93 3.48 1.16
N LEU A 82 6.16 3.01 1.36
CA LEU A 82 7.35 3.84 1.33
C LEU A 82 7.77 4.11 -0.12
N LEU A 83 7.48 5.33 -0.59
CA LEU A 83 7.85 5.78 -1.93
C LEU A 83 9.28 6.35 -1.94
N ARG A 84 10.11 5.84 -2.86
CA ARG A 84 11.52 6.21 -3.04
C ARG A 84 11.78 6.73 -4.46
N GLU A 85 12.83 7.53 -4.62
CA GLU A 85 13.20 8.09 -5.93
C GLU A 85 13.88 7.06 -6.85
N HIS A 86 14.58 6.10 -6.25
CA HIS A 86 15.39 5.11 -6.95
C HIS A 86 14.82 3.70 -6.75
N PRO A 87 15.07 2.76 -7.68
CA PRO A 87 14.75 1.34 -7.49
C PRO A 87 15.37 0.79 -6.22
N ILE A 88 14.71 -0.19 -5.61
CA ILE A 88 15.12 -0.74 -4.32
C ILE A 88 16.02 -1.95 -4.59
N ALA A 89 17.33 -1.76 -4.49
CA ALA A 89 18.32 -2.76 -4.90
C ALA A 89 18.23 -4.10 -4.12
N HIS A 90 17.73 -4.08 -2.89
CA HIS A 90 17.56 -5.29 -2.06
C HIS A 90 16.18 -5.94 -2.21
N ALA A 91 15.21 -5.24 -2.80
CA ALA A 91 13.95 -5.84 -3.18
C ALA A 91 14.21 -6.63 -4.46
N LEU A 92 13.94 -7.95 -4.45
CA LEU A 92 13.94 -8.74 -5.68
C LEU A 92 13.15 -8.01 -6.77
N MET A 93 13.54 -8.11 -8.04
CA MET A 93 12.96 -7.31 -9.15
C MET A 93 11.42 -7.29 -9.20
N CYS A 94 10.75 -8.37 -8.73
CA CYS A 94 9.29 -8.47 -8.66
C CYS A 94 8.65 -7.67 -7.51
N ARG A 95 9.44 -7.20 -6.54
CA ARG A 95 9.02 -6.47 -5.33
C ARG A 95 9.26 -4.97 -5.46
N SER A 96 10.30 -4.56 -6.19
CA SER A 96 10.58 -3.15 -6.51
C SER A 96 9.67 -2.65 -7.63
N VAL A 97 8.44 -2.23 -7.31
CA VAL A 97 7.44 -1.78 -8.28
C VAL A 97 7.55 -0.27 -8.54
N ARG A 98 7.58 0.10 -9.83
CA ARG A 98 7.52 1.51 -10.25
C ARG A 98 6.09 2.01 -10.13
N THR A 99 5.84 2.87 -9.14
CA THR A 99 4.53 3.49 -8.96
C THR A 99 4.27 4.51 -10.07
N GLY A 100 3.03 4.62 -10.53
CA GLY A 100 2.60 5.68 -11.46
C GLY A 100 2.65 7.08 -10.84
N ALA A 101 3.12 7.24 -9.60
CA ALA A 101 3.22 8.54 -8.95
C ALA A 101 4.38 9.36 -9.55
N PRO A 102 4.16 10.62 -9.96
CA PRO A 102 5.26 11.50 -10.32
C PRO A 102 6.17 11.73 -9.10
N VAL A 103 7.46 11.93 -9.36
CA VAL A 103 8.36 12.50 -8.34
C VAL A 103 7.82 13.90 -8.07
N SER A 104 7.59 14.26 -6.80
CA SER A 104 7.16 15.62 -6.48
C SER A 104 8.22 16.57 -7.03
N ARG A 105 7.82 17.55 -7.86
CA ARG A 105 8.73 18.61 -8.31
C ARG A 105 8.94 19.69 -7.24
N TRP A 106 8.25 19.56 -6.11
CA TRP A 106 8.40 20.43 -4.95
C TRP A 106 9.23 19.68 -3.92
N THR A 107 10.53 19.97 -3.91
CA THR A 107 11.42 19.83 -2.75
C THR A 107 10.99 20.87 -1.71
N SER A 108 10.76 20.44 -0.47
CA SER A 108 10.87 21.36 0.67
C SER A 108 12.31 21.76 0.87
#